data_AF-A0A9D2X4Y7-F1
#
_entry.id   AF-A0A9D2X4Y7-F1
#
_cell.length_a   1.000
_cell.length_b   1.000
_cell.length_c   1.000
_cell.angle_alpha   90.00
_cell.angle_beta   90.00
_cell.angle_gamma   90.00
#
_symmetry.space_group_name_H-M   'P 1'
#
loop_
_entity.id
_entity.type
_entity.pdbx_description
1 polymer ?
#
loop_
_entity_poly.entity_id
_entity_poly.type
_entity_poly.pdbx_seq_one_letter_code
_entity_poly.pdbx_strand_id
1 'polypeptide(L)'
;MGLSNAISGGIIMVALIAVLLTVPGIVGTTSVVQDASTDISEIETKIYNTGIAVSSLSSSADSALVTFTVSNPGSEKLWDFANFDLFITYNGTSSGLRTEQLTYSGTCSGDPSAGNWCINSFTNDLLDPSILNQGEAMNLRSTLSENTDTGLVAVIISTNNGVSTSKSTTN
;
A
#
# COMPACT_ATOMS: atom_id res chain seq x y z
N MET A 1 73.41 -7.13 -10.31
CA MET A 1 72.35 -6.39 -11.03
C MET A 1 71.11 -7.24 -11.32
N GLY A 2 71.23 -8.52 -11.73
CA GLY A 2 70.05 -9.34 -12.13
C GLY A 2 69.09 -9.76 -11.00
N LEU A 3 69.60 -10.04 -9.79
CA LEU A 3 68.77 -10.58 -8.69
C LEU A 3 67.83 -9.52 -8.08
N SER A 4 68.26 -8.25 -8.02
CA SER A 4 67.43 -7.12 -7.57
C SER A 4 66.27 -6.83 -8.53
N ASN A 5 66.51 -6.94 -9.84
CA ASN A 5 65.48 -6.72 -10.86
C ASN A 5 64.43 -7.85 -10.88
N ALA A 6 64.83 -9.08 -10.55
CA ALA A 6 63.90 -10.19 -10.44
C ALA A 6 62.99 -10.06 -9.20
N ILE A 7 63.54 -9.64 -8.06
CA ILE A 7 62.75 -9.43 -6.83
C ILE A 7 61.77 -8.27 -7.00
N SER A 8 62.18 -7.15 -7.61
CA SER A 8 61.26 -6.02 -7.86
C SER A 8 60.14 -6.39 -8.83
N GLY A 9 60.43 -7.18 -9.88
CA GLY A 9 59.42 -7.72 -10.78
C GLY A 9 58.40 -8.62 -10.08
N GLY A 10 58.86 -9.47 -9.16
CA GLY A 10 57.97 -10.35 -8.37
C GLY A 10 57.02 -9.58 -7.46
N ILE A 11 57.50 -8.53 -6.78
CA ILE A 11 56.68 -7.68 -5.90
C ILE A 11 55.61 -6.95 -6.71
N ILE A 12 55.98 -6.38 -7.86
CA ILE A 12 55.04 -5.70 -8.77
C ILE A 12 53.97 -6.68 -9.28
N MET A 13 54.36 -7.90 -9.62
CA MET A 13 53.43 -8.93 -10.10
C MET A 13 52.41 -9.33 -9.02
N VAL A 14 52.85 -9.56 -7.78
CA VAL A 14 51.96 -9.89 -6.67
C VAL A 14 51.01 -8.73 -6.36
N ALA A 15 51.50 -7.48 -6.39
CA ALA A 15 50.66 -6.29 -6.19
C ALA A 15 49.58 -6.16 -7.29
N LEU A 16 49.95 -6.39 -8.56
CA LEU A 16 48.99 -6.38 -9.67
C LEU A 16 47.92 -7.46 -9.55
N ILE A 17 48.31 -8.68 -9.17
CA ILE A 17 47.38 -9.79 -8.96
C ILE A 17 46.43 -9.47 -7.79
N ALA A 18 46.96 -8.91 -6.69
CA ALA A 18 46.14 -8.50 -5.56
C ALA A 18 45.08 -7.46 -5.96
N VAL A 19 45.44 -6.45 -6.75
CA VAL A 19 44.48 -5.44 -7.26
C VAL A 19 43.44 -6.10 -8.17
N LEU A 20 43.86 -6.95 -9.11
CA LEU A 20 42.95 -7.65 -10.03
C LEU A 20 41.94 -8.56 -9.30
N LEU A 21 42.31 -9.13 -8.15
CA LEU A 21 41.41 -9.95 -7.33
C LEU A 21 40.41 -9.11 -6.51
N THR A 22 40.69 -7.83 -6.26
CA THR A 22 39.77 -6.95 -5.53
C THR A 22 38.67 -6.33 -6.41
N VAL A 23 38.94 -6.14 -7.71
CA VAL A 23 38.00 -5.52 -8.65
C VAL A 23 36.67 -6.29 -8.77
N PRO A 24 36.65 -7.63 -8.91
CA PRO A 24 35.40 -8.39 -8.98
C PRO A 24 34.52 -8.25 -7.72
N GLY A 25 35.14 -8.12 -6.54
CA GLY A 25 34.42 -7.92 -5.28
C GLY A 25 33.68 -6.58 -5.24
N ILE A 26 34.32 -5.52 -5.74
CA ILE A 26 33.70 -4.18 -5.82
C ILE A 26 32.57 -4.17 -6.84
N VAL A 27 32.77 -4.79 -8.01
CA VAL A 27 31.74 -4.86 -9.07
C VAL A 27 30.48 -5.57 -8.59
N GLY A 28 30.62 -6.70 -7.87
CA GLY A 28 29.47 -7.41 -7.31
C GLY A 28 28.68 -6.58 -6.29
N THR A 29 29.36 -5.77 -5.46
CA THR A 29 28.65 -4.87 -4.54
C THR A 29 27.98 -3.70 -5.26
N THR A 30 28.53 -3.22 -6.37
CA THR A 30 27.94 -2.10 -7.12
C THR A 30 26.66 -2.49 -7.84
N SER A 31 26.54 -3.73 -8.34
CA SER A 31 25.30 -4.17 -9.00
C SER A 31 24.14 -4.26 -8.01
N VAL A 32 24.37 -4.80 -6.81
CA VAL A 32 23.34 -4.89 -5.76
C VAL A 32 22.85 -3.50 -5.34
N VAL A 33 23.76 -2.53 -5.23
CA VAL A 33 23.40 -1.14 -4.92
C VAL A 33 22.60 -0.51 -6.06
N GLN A 34 22.97 -0.80 -7.31
CA GLN A 34 22.25 -0.30 -8.48
C GLN A 34 20.82 -0.88 -8.53
N ASP A 35 20.67 -2.18 -8.37
CA ASP A 35 19.38 -2.87 -8.35
C ASP A 35 18.49 -2.30 -7.23
N ALA A 36 19.02 -2.19 -6.01
CA ALA A 36 18.30 -1.59 -4.89
C ALA A 36 17.90 -0.13 -5.13
N SER A 37 18.75 0.66 -5.81
CA SER A 37 18.45 2.06 -6.15
C SER A 37 17.31 2.15 -7.17
N THR A 38 17.29 1.25 -8.15
CA THR A 38 16.19 1.14 -9.12
C THR A 38 14.89 0.75 -8.43
N ASP A 39 14.91 -0.27 -7.58
CA ASP A 39 13.73 -0.72 -6.83
C ASP A 39 13.16 0.41 -5.94
N ILE A 40 14.02 1.15 -5.23
CA ILE A 40 13.59 2.30 -4.43
C ILE A 40 12.94 3.37 -5.30
N SER A 41 13.56 3.71 -6.43
CA SER A 41 13.01 4.71 -7.37
C SER A 41 11.65 4.28 -7.94
N GLU A 42 11.45 3.00 -8.21
CA GLU A 42 10.16 2.47 -8.65
C GLU A 42 9.10 2.55 -7.56
N ILE A 43 9.44 2.17 -6.32
CA ILE A 43 8.53 2.27 -5.17
C ILE A 43 8.15 3.73 -4.90
N GLU A 44 9.11 4.64 -4.89
CA GLU A 44 8.84 6.08 -4.70
C GLU A 44 7.92 6.61 -5.81
N THR A 45 8.18 6.23 -7.06
CA THR A 45 7.33 6.63 -8.20
C THR A 45 5.89 6.13 -8.02
N LYS A 46 5.71 4.87 -7.58
CA LYS A 46 4.38 4.32 -7.28
C LYS A 46 3.70 5.08 -6.15
N ILE A 47 4.42 5.43 -5.09
CA ILE A 47 3.88 6.22 -3.96
C ILE A 47 3.45 7.61 -4.44
N TYR A 48 4.29 8.32 -5.21
CA TYR A 48 3.97 9.65 -5.73
C TYR A 48 2.79 9.66 -6.70
N ASN A 49 2.63 8.59 -7.48
CA ASN A 49 1.54 8.45 -8.44
C ASN A 49 0.25 7.86 -7.84
N THR A 50 0.33 7.31 -6.63
CA THR A 50 -0.85 6.77 -5.93
C THR A 50 -1.60 7.92 -5.26
N GLY A 51 -2.86 8.10 -5.64
CA GLY A 51 -3.77 9.04 -5.01
C GLY A 51 -5.04 8.32 -4.62
N ILE A 52 -5.50 8.50 -3.38
CA ILE A 52 -6.75 7.93 -2.89
C ILE A 52 -7.54 8.99 -2.12
N ALA A 53 -8.85 9.02 -2.33
CA ALA A 53 -9.73 9.96 -1.65
C ALA A 53 -11.04 9.28 -1.24
N VAL A 54 -11.53 9.56 -0.04
CA VAL A 54 -12.86 9.14 0.42
C VAL A 54 -13.84 10.29 0.21
N SER A 55 -14.89 10.08 -0.58
CA SER A 55 -15.80 11.15 -1.00
C SER A 55 -17.18 11.07 -0.35
N SER A 56 -17.81 9.91 -0.32
CA SER A 56 -19.06 9.68 0.42
C SER A 56 -18.74 8.84 1.66
N LEU A 57 -19.29 9.20 2.82
CA LEU A 57 -19.23 8.38 4.03
C LEU A 57 -20.59 8.49 4.69
N SER A 58 -21.29 7.38 4.80
CA SER A 58 -22.59 7.29 5.46
C SER A 58 -22.62 6.12 6.43
N SER A 59 -23.23 6.37 7.57
CA SER A 59 -23.54 5.41 8.60
C SER A 59 -24.85 5.86 9.25
N SER A 60 -25.61 4.93 9.80
CA SER A 60 -26.89 5.22 10.47
C SER A 60 -26.79 4.73 11.91
N ALA A 61 -27.31 5.53 12.84
CA ALA A 61 -27.47 5.09 14.22
C ALA A 61 -28.25 3.77 14.28
N ASP A 62 -27.87 2.92 15.24
CA ASP A 62 -28.38 1.56 15.44
C ASP A 62 -28.08 0.58 14.29
N SER A 63 -27.19 0.96 13.36
CA SER A 63 -26.70 0.09 12.28
C SER A 63 -25.21 -0.15 12.39
N ALA A 64 -24.78 -1.38 12.13
CA ALA A 64 -23.38 -1.75 11.96
C ALA A 64 -22.86 -1.49 10.53
N LEU A 65 -23.73 -1.07 9.60
CA LEU A 65 -23.37 -0.84 8.20
C LEU A 65 -22.76 0.55 8.04
N VAL A 66 -21.54 0.58 7.48
CA VAL A 66 -20.87 1.80 7.05
C VAL A 66 -20.62 1.69 5.56
N THR A 67 -21.06 2.71 4.81
CA THR A 67 -20.94 2.76 3.35
C THR A 67 -20.10 3.97 2.98
N PHE A 68 -19.15 3.80 2.06
CA PHE A 68 -18.31 4.90 1.62
C PHE A 68 -17.80 4.69 0.20
N THR A 69 -17.46 5.79 -0.47
CA THR A 69 -16.90 5.75 -1.83
C THR A 69 -15.44 6.17 -1.78
N VAL A 70 -14.58 5.35 -2.39
CA VAL A 70 -13.16 5.64 -2.59
C VAL A 70 -12.92 5.93 -4.06
N SER A 71 -12.33 7.07 -4.37
CA SER A 71 -11.89 7.41 -5.73
C SER A 71 -10.37 7.41 -5.83
N ASN A 72 -9.87 7.13 -7.04
CA ASN A 72 -8.45 7.19 -7.36
C ASN A 72 -8.15 8.45 -8.19
N PRO A 73 -7.78 9.59 -7.56
CA PRO A 73 -7.27 10.75 -8.28
C PRO A 73 -5.85 10.56 -8.84
N GLY A 74 -5.12 9.53 -8.39
CA GLY A 74 -3.76 9.23 -8.85
C GLY A 74 -3.72 8.60 -10.24
N SER A 75 -2.52 8.41 -10.76
CA SER A 75 -2.25 7.73 -12.03
C SER A 75 -1.89 6.25 -11.84
N GLU A 76 -1.58 5.82 -10.61
CA GLU A 76 -1.30 4.41 -10.31
C GLU A 76 -2.58 3.58 -10.23
N LYS A 77 -2.56 2.38 -10.82
CA LYS A 77 -3.70 1.46 -10.80
C LYS A 77 -3.75 0.70 -9.49
N LEU A 78 -4.94 0.62 -8.88
CA LEU A 78 -5.16 -0.07 -7.62
C LEU A 78 -6.01 -1.32 -7.86
N TRP A 79 -5.43 -2.49 -7.59
CA TRP A 79 -6.07 -3.79 -7.85
C TRP A 79 -5.91 -4.78 -6.68
N ASP A 80 -4.88 -4.60 -5.86
CA ASP A 80 -4.54 -5.51 -4.77
C ASP A 80 -5.28 -5.17 -3.47
N PHE A 81 -6.61 -5.20 -3.54
CA PHE A 81 -7.49 -4.83 -2.43
C PHE A 81 -7.36 -5.75 -1.23
N ALA A 82 -6.82 -6.96 -1.41
CA ALA A 82 -6.57 -7.90 -0.32
C ALA A 82 -5.46 -7.43 0.63
N ASN A 83 -4.53 -6.62 0.14
CA ASN A 83 -3.45 -6.02 0.92
C ASN A 83 -3.77 -4.57 1.33
N PHE A 84 -5.05 -4.17 1.31
CA PHE A 84 -5.47 -2.88 1.80
C PHE A 84 -5.90 -3.00 3.25
N ASP A 85 -5.48 -2.03 4.05
CA ASP A 85 -5.91 -1.92 5.43
C ASP A 85 -7.06 -0.92 5.54
N LEU A 86 -8.16 -1.37 6.14
CA LEU A 86 -9.32 -0.55 6.44
C LEU A 86 -9.55 -0.50 7.95
N PHE A 87 -9.46 0.69 8.52
CA PHE A 87 -9.77 0.96 9.92
C PHE A 87 -11.00 1.84 10.01
N ILE A 88 -11.95 1.46 10.87
CA ILE A 88 -13.11 2.27 11.18
C ILE A 88 -13.15 2.54 12.67
N THR A 89 -13.14 3.82 13.01
CA THR A 89 -13.36 4.32 14.37
C THR A 89 -14.80 4.75 14.51
N TYR A 90 -15.53 4.18 15.46
CA TYR A 90 -16.94 4.46 15.68
C TYR A 90 -17.30 4.44 17.17
N ASN A 91 -18.42 5.06 17.52
CA ASN A 91 -19.02 4.92 18.85
C ASN A 91 -19.94 3.69 18.85
N GLY A 92 -19.56 2.62 19.55
CA GLY A 92 -20.40 1.43 19.68
C GLY A 92 -21.45 1.60 20.78
N THR A 93 -22.65 1.04 20.57
CA THR A 93 -23.79 1.16 21.50
C THR A 93 -23.48 0.68 22.94
N SER A 94 -22.60 -0.29 23.08
CA SER A 94 -22.22 -0.93 24.36
C SER A 94 -20.76 -0.66 24.71
N SER A 95 -19.88 -0.55 23.71
CA SER A 95 -18.44 -0.40 23.92
C SER A 95 -17.94 1.03 24.06
N GLY A 96 -18.72 2.03 23.64
CA GLY A 96 -18.23 3.40 23.45
C GLY A 96 -17.29 3.51 22.23
N LEU A 97 -16.43 4.53 22.22
CA LEU A 97 -15.50 4.81 21.11
C LEU A 97 -14.47 3.68 20.94
N ARG A 98 -14.46 3.06 19.76
CA ARG A 98 -13.55 1.97 19.40
C ARG A 98 -13.05 2.10 17.96
N THR A 99 -11.91 1.49 17.67
CA THR A 99 -11.36 1.34 16.33
C THR A 99 -11.29 -0.14 15.97
N GLU A 100 -11.79 -0.49 14.80
CA GLU A 100 -11.83 -1.85 14.29
C GLU A 100 -11.11 -1.93 12.95
N GLN A 101 -10.23 -2.91 12.80
CA GLN A 101 -9.64 -3.26 11.51
C GLN A 101 -10.56 -4.28 10.83
N LEU A 102 -10.93 -4.00 9.59
CA LEU A 102 -11.81 -4.86 8.82
C LEU A 102 -11.03 -5.66 7.79
N THR A 103 -11.43 -6.91 7.57
CA THR A 103 -10.79 -7.80 6.59
C THR A 103 -11.52 -7.73 5.24
N TYR A 104 -10.76 -7.74 4.14
CA TYR A 104 -11.32 -7.74 2.80
C TYR A 104 -11.98 -9.09 2.47
N SER A 105 -13.26 -9.06 2.06
CA SER A 105 -14.02 -10.26 1.72
C SER A 105 -14.39 -10.36 0.23
N GLY A 106 -13.77 -9.57 -0.65
CA GLY A 106 -14.03 -9.60 -2.09
C GLY A 106 -15.11 -8.62 -2.55
N THR A 107 -15.76 -8.98 -3.66
CA THR A 107 -16.93 -8.26 -4.18
C THR A 107 -18.22 -8.82 -3.58
N CYS A 108 -19.18 -7.95 -3.28
CA CYS A 108 -20.43 -8.32 -2.62
C CYS A 108 -21.63 -7.63 -3.30
N SER A 109 -22.77 -8.31 -3.35
CA SER A 109 -24.05 -7.72 -3.79
C SER A 109 -24.96 -7.32 -2.62
N GLY A 110 -24.46 -7.45 -1.39
CA GLY A 110 -25.19 -7.21 -0.14
C GLY A 110 -24.22 -6.83 0.97
N ASP A 111 -24.67 -6.94 2.22
CA ASP A 111 -23.87 -6.50 3.35
C ASP A 111 -22.86 -7.59 3.76
N PRO A 112 -21.57 -7.24 3.99
CA PRO A 112 -20.56 -8.21 4.39
C PRO A 112 -20.83 -8.74 5.79
N SER A 113 -20.21 -9.86 6.14
CA SER A 113 -20.23 -10.34 7.53
C SER A 113 -19.52 -9.38 8.48
N ALA A 114 -19.90 -9.40 9.75
CA ALA A 114 -19.30 -8.56 10.78
C ALA A 114 -17.77 -8.69 10.82
N GLY A 115 -17.07 -7.56 10.89
CA GLY A 115 -15.61 -7.48 10.85
C GLY A 115 -15.02 -7.49 9.43
N ASN A 116 -15.85 -7.46 8.39
CA ASN A 116 -15.39 -7.50 7.00
C ASN A 116 -15.88 -6.29 6.20
N TRP A 117 -15.15 -6.03 5.11
CA TRP A 117 -15.51 -5.06 4.09
C TRP A 117 -15.42 -5.67 2.70
N CYS A 118 -16.23 -5.13 1.79
CA CYS A 118 -16.34 -5.62 0.43
C CYS A 118 -16.60 -4.49 -0.56
N ILE A 119 -16.28 -4.76 -1.82
CA ILE A 119 -16.55 -3.85 -2.93
C ILE A 119 -17.96 -4.18 -3.46
N ASN A 120 -18.87 -3.21 -3.35
CA ASN A 120 -20.23 -3.34 -3.84
C ASN A 120 -20.32 -3.09 -5.35
N SER A 121 -19.65 -2.04 -5.83
CA SER A 121 -19.63 -1.70 -7.26
C SER A 121 -18.50 -0.76 -7.60
N PHE A 122 -18.07 -0.80 -8.87
CA PHE A 122 -17.21 0.21 -9.46
C PHE A 122 -18.06 1.23 -10.23
N THR A 123 -17.57 2.47 -10.28
CA THR A 123 -18.17 3.60 -10.99
C THR A 123 -17.18 4.04 -12.05
N ASN A 124 -17.66 4.12 -13.29
CA ASN A 124 -16.87 4.50 -14.47
C ASN A 124 -15.76 3.49 -14.85
N ASP A 125 -15.94 2.21 -14.51
CA ASP A 125 -15.04 1.10 -14.89
C ASP A 125 -15.13 0.80 -16.39
N LEU A 126 -14.32 1.50 -17.19
CA LEU A 126 -14.31 1.38 -18.66
C LEU A 126 -13.02 0.79 -19.22
N LEU A 127 -11.89 0.96 -18.52
CA LEU A 127 -10.58 0.57 -19.02
C LEU A 127 -10.24 -0.87 -18.67
N ASP A 128 -10.21 -1.18 -17.36
CA ASP A 128 -9.79 -2.47 -16.83
C ASP A 128 -10.80 -2.97 -15.78
N PRO A 129 -11.63 -3.99 -16.11
CA PRO A 129 -12.66 -4.48 -15.21
C PRO A 129 -12.13 -4.87 -13.84
N SER A 130 -12.80 -4.40 -12.78
CA SER A 130 -12.45 -4.69 -11.36
C SER A 130 -11.09 -4.17 -10.91
N ILE A 131 -10.50 -3.21 -11.63
CA ILE A 131 -9.30 -2.48 -11.23
C ILE A 131 -9.67 -1.01 -11.10
N LEU A 132 -9.22 -0.35 -10.05
CA LEU A 132 -9.50 1.07 -9.83
C LEU A 132 -8.46 1.94 -10.55
N ASN A 133 -8.82 2.40 -11.75
CA ASN A 133 -7.98 3.28 -12.57
C ASN A 133 -8.13 4.76 -12.19
N GLN A 134 -7.31 5.60 -12.81
CA GLN A 134 -7.36 7.05 -12.65
C GLN A 134 -8.74 7.60 -12.99
N GLY A 135 -9.33 8.36 -12.06
CA GLY A 135 -10.62 9.00 -12.22
C GLY A 135 -11.83 8.07 -12.01
N GLU A 136 -11.59 6.79 -11.69
CA GLU A 136 -12.64 5.85 -11.33
C GLU A 136 -12.89 5.88 -9.81
N ALA A 137 -14.04 5.34 -9.41
CA ALA A 137 -14.42 5.25 -8.00
C ALA A 137 -15.03 3.88 -7.69
N MET A 138 -14.82 3.39 -6.48
CA MET A 138 -15.44 2.18 -5.96
C MET A 138 -16.31 2.49 -4.76
N ASN A 139 -17.47 1.84 -4.71
CA ASN A 139 -18.39 1.90 -3.59
C ASN A 139 -18.14 0.71 -2.68
N LEU A 140 -17.83 1.00 -1.44
CA LEU A 140 -17.43 0.03 -0.43
C LEU A 140 -18.52 -0.08 0.61
N ARG A 141 -18.72 -1.30 1.09
CA ARG A 141 -19.57 -1.62 2.23
C ARG A 141 -18.75 -2.30 3.28
N SER A 142 -19.03 -1.98 4.53
CA SER A 142 -18.40 -2.58 5.68
C SER A 142 -19.44 -2.81 6.77
N THR A 143 -19.33 -3.95 7.43
CA THR A 143 -20.18 -4.30 8.57
C THR A 143 -19.29 -4.40 9.80
N LEU A 144 -19.53 -3.51 10.75
CA LEU A 144 -18.83 -3.46 12.03
C LEU A 144 -19.24 -4.64 12.92
N SER A 145 -18.41 -4.98 13.90
CA SER A 145 -18.75 -6.03 14.89
C SER A 145 -19.90 -5.63 15.82
N GLU A 146 -20.19 -4.34 15.93
CA GLU A 146 -21.21 -3.78 16.81
C GLU A 146 -21.95 -2.65 16.10
N ASN A 147 -23.21 -2.42 16.47
CA ASN A 147 -23.98 -1.29 15.95
C ASN A 147 -23.36 0.04 16.40
N THR A 148 -23.45 1.03 15.51
CA THR A 148 -23.01 2.39 15.82
C THR A 148 -24.09 3.11 16.63
N ASP A 149 -23.70 3.75 17.73
CA ASP A 149 -24.50 4.77 18.41
C ASP A 149 -24.26 6.14 17.75
N THR A 150 -25.11 7.11 18.07
CA THR A 150 -24.95 8.50 17.63
C THR A 150 -23.59 9.03 18.06
N GLY A 151 -22.80 9.55 17.12
CA GLY A 151 -21.47 10.04 17.39
C GLY A 151 -20.57 10.11 16.17
N LEU A 152 -19.26 10.00 16.42
CA LEU A 152 -18.23 10.07 15.39
C LEU A 152 -18.10 8.71 14.68
N VAL A 153 -18.07 8.74 13.36
CA VAL A 153 -17.65 7.63 12.50
C VAL A 153 -16.51 8.13 11.60
N ALA A 154 -15.33 7.56 11.76
CA ALA A 154 -14.14 7.88 10.98
C ALA A 154 -13.62 6.64 10.27
N VAL A 155 -13.34 6.75 8.99
CA VAL A 155 -12.80 5.69 8.14
C VAL A 155 -11.40 6.08 7.71
N ILE A 156 -10.45 5.16 7.82
CA ILE A 156 -9.08 5.28 7.37
C ILE A 156 -8.80 4.09 6.46
N ILE A 157 -8.38 4.35 5.23
CA ILE A 157 -7.98 3.32 4.27
C ILE A 157 -6.54 3.55 3.85
N SER A 158 -5.75 2.48 3.84
CA SER A 158 -4.36 2.47 3.38
C SER A 158 -4.21 1.50 2.23
N THR A 159 -3.53 1.93 1.17
CA THR A 159 -3.17 1.07 0.04
C THR A 159 -1.95 0.21 0.38
N ASN A 160 -1.73 -0.83 -0.42
CA ASN A 160 -0.53 -1.68 -0.36
C ASN A 160 0.79 -0.91 -0.54
N ASN A 161 0.76 0.24 -1.23
CA ASN A 161 1.91 1.12 -1.42
C ASN A 161 2.14 2.08 -0.23
N GLY A 162 1.33 2.01 0.83
CA GLY A 162 1.48 2.82 2.05
C GLY A 162 0.86 4.21 1.97
N VAL A 163 0.12 4.54 0.92
CA VAL A 163 -0.64 5.80 0.85
C VAL A 163 -1.96 5.62 1.58
N SER A 164 -2.24 6.50 2.54
CA SER A 164 -3.46 6.44 3.36
C SER A 164 -4.30 7.70 3.22
N THR A 165 -5.62 7.56 3.35
CA THR A 165 -6.56 8.67 3.44
C THR A 165 -7.59 8.41 4.52
N SER A 166 -8.13 9.48 5.10
CA SER A 166 -9.11 9.39 6.18
C SER A 166 -10.26 10.35 5.97
N LYS A 167 -11.47 9.94 6.37
CA LYS A 167 -12.63 10.82 6.42
C LYS A 167 -13.48 10.50 7.63
N SER A 168 -14.01 11.54 8.27
CA SER A 168 -14.93 11.42 9.39
C SER A 168 -16.27 12.08 9.08
N THR A 169 -17.33 11.49 9.61
CA THR A 169 -18.68 12.05 9.65
C THR A 169 -19.27 11.81 11.04
N THR A 170 -20.41 12.44 11.30
CA THR A 170 -21.30 12.03 12.38
C THR A 170 -22.52 11.33 11.78
N ASN A 171 -23.00 10.27 12.43
CA ASN A 171 -24.21 9.55 12.07
C ASN A 171 -25.46 10.17 12.71
#